data_AF-A0A0V8RW83-F1
#
_entry.id   AF-A0A0V8RW83-F1
#
_cell.length_a   1.000
_cell.length_b   1.000
_cell.length_c   1.000
_cell.angle_alpha   90.00
_cell.angle_beta   90.00
_cell.angle_gamma   90.00
#
_symmetry.space_group_name_H-M   'P 1'
#
loop_
_entity.id
_entity.type
_entity.pdbx_description
1 polymer ?
#
loop_
_entity_poly.entity_id
_entity_poly.type
_entity_poly.pdbx_seq_one_letter_code
_entity_poly.pdbx_strand_id
1 'polypeptide(L)'
;MQLVCIRCGRPLVEGGSVGPLCLECFIETHRILCVPERLEFDYCRYCGSIRIGYKWVEGGELGEASAKFLERHLSEHVEPCVKEVESFRLESVEPLTAPSWRTMYRVVFSARLRGVDRAVRVSYTVEVRAKPTICPACKDARGGDYNVLLQVRGEKPAKLAKVLSPLLESSRQLANSIVDIVEYGDGVDFLLLDRGSASKIVRQLRKYYRVRLGATGEDVGITSRGRLRRRLVLSLHLLEERRR
;
A
#
# COMPACT_ATOMS: atom_id res chain seq x y z
N MET A 1 -40.78 39.64 -6.47
CA MET A 1 -40.68 38.64 -7.56
C MET A 1 -39.85 37.49 -7.03
N GLN A 2 -40.39 36.28 -6.97
CA GLN A 2 -39.66 35.13 -6.42
C GLN A 2 -38.68 34.62 -7.48
N LEU A 3 -37.39 34.54 -7.16
CA LEU A 3 -36.40 33.95 -8.07
C LEU A 3 -36.69 32.45 -8.18
N VAL A 4 -36.65 31.94 -9.41
CA VAL A 4 -36.92 30.52 -9.73
C VAL A 4 -35.73 29.90 -10.43
N CYS A 5 -35.54 28.60 -10.22
CA CYS A 5 -34.51 27.83 -10.90
C CYS A 5 -34.78 27.82 -12.41
N ILE A 6 -33.80 28.25 -13.21
CA ILE A 6 -33.96 28.33 -14.67
C ILE A 6 -34.16 26.97 -15.35
N ARG A 7 -33.84 25.86 -14.67
CA ARG A 7 -33.97 24.50 -15.22
C ARG A 7 -35.28 23.81 -14.83
N CYS A 8 -35.73 23.93 -13.58
CA CYS A 8 -36.88 23.17 -13.07
C CYS A 8 -38.05 24.05 -12.59
N GLY A 9 -37.92 25.37 -12.62
CA GLY A 9 -38.97 26.30 -12.21
C GLY A 9 -39.25 26.36 -10.69
N ARG A 10 -38.59 25.54 -9.87
CA ARG A 10 -38.77 25.58 -8.41
C ARG A 10 -38.26 26.92 -7.85
N PRO A 11 -38.91 27.50 -6.83
CA PRO A 11 -38.40 28.68 -6.14
C PRO A 11 -36.99 28.47 -5.59
N LEU A 12 -36.12 29.47 -5.78
CA LEU A 12 -34.80 29.49 -5.17
C LEU A 12 -34.92 29.94 -3.72
N VAL A 13 -34.21 29.23 -2.85
CA VAL A 13 -34.07 29.54 -1.43
C VAL A 13 -32.70 30.16 -1.21
N GLU A 14 -32.65 31.19 -0.38
CA GLU A 14 -31.39 31.79 0.08
C GLU A 14 -30.54 30.70 0.77
N GLY A 15 -29.23 30.67 0.47
CA GLY A 15 -28.35 29.62 0.99
C GLY A 15 -28.63 28.21 0.43
N GLY A 16 -29.49 28.06 -0.58
CA GLY A 16 -29.89 26.79 -1.19
C GLY A 16 -29.72 26.72 -2.71
N SER A 17 -29.02 27.68 -3.30
CA SER A 17 -28.89 27.83 -4.75
C SER A 17 -27.47 28.22 -5.16
N VAL A 18 -27.10 27.82 -6.37
CA VAL A 18 -25.80 28.16 -6.96
C VAL A 18 -26.09 29.00 -8.20
N GLY A 19 -26.04 30.32 -8.04
CA GLY A 19 -26.44 31.28 -9.06
C GLY A 19 -27.91 31.06 -9.49
N PRO A 20 -28.21 30.84 -10.78
CA PRO A 20 -29.58 30.71 -11.26
C PRO A 20 -30.17 29.28 -11.09
N LEU A 21 -29.43 28.34 -10.51
CA LEU A 21 -29.84 26.93 -10.36
C LEU A 21 -30.10 26.58 -8.89
N CYS A 22 -31.17 25.81 -8.65
CA CYS A 22 -31.32 25.14 -7.35
C CYS A 22 -30.23 24.08 -7.18
N LEU A 23 -29.91 23.74 -5.93
CA LEU A 23 -28.83 22.82 -5.61
C LEU A 23 -28.92 21.47 -6.34
N GLU A 24 -30.11 20.85 -6.37
CA GLU A 24 -30.33 19.57 -7.07
C GLU A 24 -30.00 19.69 -8.56
N CYS A 25 -30.53 20.73 -9.22
CA CYS A 25 -30.28 20.96 -10.63
C CYS A 25 -28.80 21.23 -10.92
N PHE A 26 -28.10 21.94 -10.03
CA PHE A 26 -26.67 22.20 -10.16
C PHE A 26 -25.85 20.91 -10.10
N ILE A 27 -26.06 20.07 -9.07
CA ILE A 27 -25.33 18.80 -8.89
C ILE A 27 -25.60 17.82 -10.05
N GLU A 28 -26.83 17.74 -10.54
CA GLU A 28 -27.18 16.83 -11.65
C GLU A 28 -26.57 17.26 -12.98
N THR A 29 -26.37 18.56 -13.21
CA THR A 29 -25.89 19.08 -14.50
C THR A 29 -24.39 19.36 -14.52
N HIS A 30 -23.77 19.46 -13.35
CA HIS A 30 -22.36 19.80 -13.22
C HIS A 30 -21.59 18.70 -12.49
N ARG A 31 -20.44 18.35 -13.04
CA ARG A 31 -19.46 17.53 -12.32
C ARG A 31 -18.79 18.42 -11.28
N ILE A 32 -19.13 18.25 -10.00
CA ILE A 32 -18.62 19.12 -8.93
C ILE A 32 -17.11 18.99 -8.71
N LEU A 33 -16.61 17.75 -8.67
CA LEU A 33 -15.20 17.41 -8.51
C LEU A 33 -14.71 16.60 -9.71
N CYS A 34 -13.48 16.84 -10.13
CA CYS A 34 -12.81 16.13 -11.23
C CYS A 34 -12.31 14.76 -10.78
N VAL A 35 -13.24 13.89 -10.38
CA VAL A 35 -12.94 12.51 -10.00
C VAL A 35 -12.80 11.67 -11.27
N PRO A 36 -11.71 10.90 -11.47
CA PRO A 36 -11.55 10.04 -12.63
C PRO A 36 -12.56 8.88 -12.63
N GLU A 37 -13.06 8.49 -13.79
CA GLU A 37 -14.01 7.37 -13.92
C GLU A 37 -13.33 6.00 -13.89
N ARG A 38 -12.06 5.96 -14.28
CA ARG A 38 -11.24 4.74 -14.28
C ARG A 38 -9.83 5.06 -13.83
N LEU A 39 -9.28 4.18 -13.00
CA LEU A 39 -7.88 4.18 -12.60
C LEU A 39 -7.29 2.77 -12.73
N GLU A 40 -5.99 2.71 -12.99
CA GLU A 40 -5.25 1.44 -13.08
C GLU A 40 -3.98 1.51 -12.25
N PHE A 41 -3.62 0.41 -11.59
CA PHE A 41 -2.38 0.29 -10.82
C PHE A 41 -1.76 -1.09 -10.97
N ASP A 42 -0.44 -1.19 -10.73
CA ASP A 42 0.26 -2.46 -10.76
C ASP A 42 0.18 -3.15 -9.40
N TYR A 43 -0.25 -4.41 -9.38
CA TYR A 43 -0.37 -5.27 -8.19
C TYR A 43 0.52 -6.49 -8.32
N CYS A 44 1.41 -6.71 -7.35
CA CYS A 44 2.22 -7.91 -7.30
C CYS A 44 1.38 -9.11 -6.85
N ARG A 45 1.13 -10.06 -7.75
CA ARG A 45 0.33 -11.25 -7.46
C ARG A 45 0.93 -12.23 -6.45
N TYR A 46 2.20 -12.04 -6.07
CA TYR A 46 2.90 -12.91 -5.11
C TYR A 46 2.91 -12.34 -3.69
N CYS A 47 3.27 -11.06 -3.54
CA CYS A 47 3.42 -10.44 -2.23
C CYS A 47 2.35 -9.41 -1.87
N GLY A 48 1.45 -9.08 -2.80
CA GLY A 48 0.41 -8.08 -2.59
C GLY A 48 0.91 -6.64 -2.54
N SER A 49 2.16 -6.38 -2.92
CA SER A 49 2.68 -5.01 -3.03
C SER A 49 2.06 -4.29 -4.23
N ILE A 50 1.91 -2.97 -4.10
CA ILE A 50 1.41 -2.10 -5.17
C ILE A 50 2.46 -1.09 -5.61
N ARG A 51 2.41 -0.68 -6.88
CA ARG A 51 3.27 0.38 -7.39
C ARG A 51 2.60 1.75 -7.23
N ILE A 52 3.28 2.66 -6.52
CA ILE A 52 2.88 4.06 -6.40
C ILE A 52 4.05 4.92 -6.90
N GLY A 53 3.81 5.63 -8.02
CA GLY A 53 4.89 6.28 -8.78
C GLY A 53 5.95 5.26 -9.20
N TYR A 54 7.19 5.47 -8.75
CA TYR A 54 8.33 4.58 -9.02
C TYR A 54 8.59 3.55 -7.90
N LYS A 55 7.85 3.60 -6.79
CA LYS A 55 8.10 2.76 -5.61
C LYS A 55 7.09 1.62 -5.51
N TRP A 56 7.56 0.49 -5.01
CA TRP A 56 6.71 -0.62 -4.57
C TRP A 56 6.49 -0.51 -3.06
N VAL A 57 5.24 -0.50 -2.63
CA VAL A 57 4.86 -0.42 -1.22
C VAL A 57 3.93 -1.57 -0.85
N GLU A 58 3.81 -1.84 0.45
CA GLU A 58 2.88 -2.84 0.97
C GLU A 58 1.43 -2.43 0.66
N GLY A 59 0.72 -3.29 -0.09
CA GLY A 59 -0.67 -3.11 -0.48
C GLY A 59 -1.63 -3.96 0.33
N GLY A 60 -1.24 -5.20 0.65
CA GLY A 60 -2.10 -6.16 1.35
C GLY A 60 -2.86 -7.06 0.38
N GLU A 61 -4.03 -7.51 0.80
CA GLU A 61 -4.92 -8.26 -0.10
C GLU A 61 -5.47 -7.36 -1.21
N LEU A 62 -5.95 -7.96 -2.30
CA LEU A 62 -6.32 -7.21 -3.51
C LEU A 62 -7.34 -6.08 -3.24
N GLY A 63 -8.34 -6.35 -2.39
CA GLY A 63 -9.34 -5.36 -2.01
C GLY A 63 -8.77 -4.18 -1.21
N GLU A 64 -7.95 -4.48 -0.21
CA GLU A 64 -7.25 -3.47 0.61
C GLU A 64 -6.30 -2.63 -0.24
N ALA A 65 -5.51 -3.29 -1.08
CA ALA A 65 -4.57 -2.67 -2.00
C ALA A 65 -5.27 -1.72 -2.98
N SER A 66 -6.41 -2.15 -3.52
CA SER A 66 -7.23 -1.36 -4.44
C SER A 66 -7.87 -0.15 -3.76
N ALA A 67 -8.45 -0.32 -2.56
CA ALA A 67 -9.01 0.79 -1.78
C ALA A 67 -7.92 1.80 -1.39
N LYS A 68 -6.79 1.33 -0.86
CA LYS A 68 -5.63 2.16 -0.49
C LYS A 68 -5.07 2.95 -1.66
N PHE A 69 -4.98 2.33 -2.83
CA PHE A 69 -4.55 3.01 -4.05
C PHE A 69 -5.54 4.12 -4.44
N LEU A 70 -6.84 3.81 -4.44
CA LEU A 70 -7.90 4.75 -4.80
C LEU A 70 -7.96 5.94 -3.84
N GLU A 71 -8.04 5.70 -2.52
CA GLU A 71 -8.06 6.75 -1.50
C GLU A 71 -6.89 7.72 -1.64
N ARG A 72 -5.68 7.18 -1.81
CA ARG A 72 -4.49 7.99 -2.01
C ARG A 72 -4.57 8.82 -3.29
N HIS A 73 -4.96 8.21 -4.41
CA HIS A 73 -5.10 8.93 -5.66
C HIS A 73 -6.11 10.08 -5.54
N LEU A 74 -7.26 9.81 -4.93
CA LEU A 74 -8.30 10.81 -4.71
C LEU A 74 -7.84 11.96 -3.81
N SER A 75 -7.07 11.67 -2.76
CA SER A 75 -6.55 12.71 -1.86
C SER A 75 -5.47 13.59 -2.49
N GLU A 76 -4.74 13.07 -3.47
CA GLU A 76 -3.58 13.75 -4.08
C GLU A 76 -3.95 14.49 -5.38
N HIS A 77 -4.96 14.03 -6.13
CA HIS A 77 -5.19 14.48 -7.52
C HIS A 77 -6.60 15.01 -7.81
N VAL A 78 -7.57 14.88 -6.90
CA VAL A 78 -8.92 15.42 -7.13
C VAL A 78 -8.90 16.93 -6.91
N GLU A 79 -9.53 17.64 -7.83
CA GLU A 79 -9.69 19.10 -7.80
C GLU A 79 -11.15 19.50 -8.12
N PRO A 80 -11.54 20.74 -7.78
CA PRO A 80 -12.81 21.31 -8.23
C PRO A 80 -12.94 21.31 -9.75
N CYS A 81 -14.07 20.80 -10.27
CA CYS A 81 -14.42 20.94 -11.68
C CYS A 81 -15.27 22.19 -11.95
N VAL A 82 -15.75 22.85 -10.90
CA VAL A 82 -16.50 24.10 -10.95
C VAL A 82 -15.94 25.11 -9.94
N LYS A 83 -15.96 26.40 -10.29
CA LYS A 83 -15.36 27.49 -9.49
C LYS A 83 -16.11 27.77 -8.17
N GLU A 84 -17.33 27.25 -8.06
CA GLU A 84 -18.20 27.44 -6.90
C GLU A 84 -17.80 26.53 -5.73
N VAL A 85 -16.96 25.51 -5.93
CA VAL A 85 -16.43 24.71 -4.82
C VAL A 85 -15.40 25.52 -4.03
N GLU A 86 -15.69 25.76 -2.75
CA GLU A 86 -14.78 26.46 -1.83
C GLU A 86 -13.86 25.49 -1.09
N SER A 87 -14.38 24.31 -0.76
CA SER A 87 -13.62 23.23 -0.13
C SER A 87 -14.33 21.90 -0.31
N PHE A 88 -13.59 20.80 -0.21
CA PHE A 88 -14.14 19.46 -0.25
C PHE A 88 -13.32 18.49 0.62
N ARG A 89 -13.92 17.35 0.95
CA ARG A 89 -13.30 16.27 1.73
C ARG A 89 -13.83 14.93 1.25
N LEU A 90 -12.95 13.95 1.10
CA LEU A 90 -13.33 12.55 0.89
C LEU A 90 -13.95 12.00 2.19
N GLU A 91 -15.19 11.50 2.12
CA GLU A 91 -15.91 10.94 3.27
C GLU A 91 -15.84 9.42 3.30
N SER A 92 -16.08 8.76 2.17
CA SER A 92 -16.01 7.29 2.11
C SER A 92 -15.61 6.78 0.72
N VAL A 93 -15.01 5.58 0.74
CA VAL A 93 -14.69 4.77 -0.43
C VAL A 93 -15.26 3.38 -0.16
N GLU A 94 -16.28 3.00 -0.92
CA GLU A 94 -17.03 1.77 -0.68
C GLU A 94 -17.03 0.90 -1.94
N PRO A 95 -16.64 -0.39 -1.84
CA PRO A 95 -16.73 -1.29 -2.98
C PRO A 95 -18.20 -1.57 -3.31
N LEU A 96 -18.57 -1.36 -4.57
CA LEU A 96 -19.89 -1.73 -5.12
C LEU A 96 -19.91 -3.17 -5.68
N THR A 97 -18.72 -3.72 -5.95
CA THR A 97 -18.54 -5.09 -6.44
C THR A 97 -17.61 -5.86 -5.50
N ALA A 98 -17.69 -7.19 -5.50
CA ALA A 98 -16.71 -8.02 -4.82
C ALA A 98 -15.28 -7.67 -5.31
N PRO A 99 -14.28 -7.62 -4.41
CA PRO A 99 -12.91 -7.31 -4.79
C PRO A 99 -12.39 -8.27 -5.86
N SER A 100 -11.94 -7.71 -6.99
CA SER A 100 -11.36 -8.46 -8.10
C SER A 100 -10.34 -7.60 -8.86
N TRP A 101 -9.78 -8.11 -9.96
CA TRP A 101 -8.91 -7.33 -10.85
C TRP A 101 -9.59 -6.07 -11.39
N ARG A 102 -10.92 -6.04 -11.41
CA ARG A 102 -11.74 -4.87 -11.71
C ARG A 102 -12.74 -4.68 -10.57
N THR A 103 -12.60 -3.61 -9.81
CA THR A 103 -13.49 -3.31 -8.69
C THR A 103 -14.13 -1.95 -8.90
N MET A 104 -15.46 -1.90 -8.82
CA MET A 104 -16.20 -0.64 -8.86
C MET A 104 -16.31 -0.08 -7.45
N TYR A 105 -16.03 1.20 -7.28
CA TYR A 105 -16.16 1.90 -6.00
C TYR A 105 -17.17 3.04 -6.12
N ARG A 106 -17.97 3.21 -5.08
CA ARG A 106 -18.66 4.47 -4.81
C ARG A 106 -17.77 5.30 -3.91
N VAL A 107 -17.49 6.52 -4.36
CA VAL A 107 -16.68 7.48 -3.60
C VAL A 107 -17.56 8.67 -3.27
N VAL A 108 -17.62 9.02 -1.99
CA VAL A 108 -18.47 10.11 -1.49
C VAL A 108 -17.59 11.22 -0.99
N PHE A 109 -17.88 12.43 -1.45
CA PHE A 109 -17.24 13.65 -0.98
C PHE A 109 -18.29 14.55 -0.32
N SER A 110 -17.90 15.26 0.73
CA SER A 110 -18.57 16.49 1.13
C SER A 110 -17.89 17.67 0.47
N ALA A 111 -18.68 18.59 -0.08
CA ALA A 111 -18.22 19.84 -0.68
C ALA A 111 -18.97 21.03 -0.10
N ARG A 112 -18.29 22.15 0.10
CA ARG A 112 -18.92 23.46 0.33
C ARG A 112 -18.97 24.22 -0.97
N LEU A 113 -20.17 24.67 -1.34
CA LEU A 113 -20.41 25.43 -2.56
C LEU A 113 -20.77 26.87 -2.20
N ARG A 114 -20.23 27.82 -2.96
CA ARG A 114 -20.57 29.23 -2.84
C ARG A 114 -22.07 29.41 -3.11
N GLY A 115 -22.76 30.08 -2.19
CA GLY A 115 -24.22 30.29 -2.23
C GLY A 115 -25.05 29.18 -1.56
N VAL A 116 -24.39 28.16 -1.00
CA VAL A 116 -25.05 27.07 -0.28
C VAL A 116 -24.54 26.99 1.16
N ASP A 117 -25.43 27.16 2.13
CA ASP A 117 -25.06 27.28 3.56
C ASP A 117 -24.59 25.96 4.16
N ARG A 118 -25.09 24.85 3.62
CA ARG A 118 -24.76 23.49 4.10
C ARG A 118 -23.78 22.81 3.16
N ALA A 119 -22.89 22.00 3.74
CA ALA A 119 -22.09 21.08 2.95
C ALA A 119 -22.99 20.08 2.23
N VAL A 120 -22.62 19.74 0.99
CA VAL A 120 -23.38 18.85 0.12
C VAL A 120 -22.59 17.58 -0.12
N ARG A 121 -23.28 16.45 -0.14
CA ARG A 121 -22.68 15.16 -0.48
C ARG A 121 -22.81 14.93 -1.98
N VAL A 122 -21.69 14.65 -2.61
CA VAL A 122 -21.61 14.25 -4.02
C VAL A 122 -20.94 12.89 -4.11
N SER A 123 -21.49 12.02 -4.95
CA SER A 123 -20.99 10.66 -5.12
C SER A 123 -20.57 10.39 -6.55
N TYR A 124 -19.44 9.72 -6.72
CA TYR A 124 -18.94 9.27 -8.01
C TYR A 124 -18.77 7.76 -8.00
N THR A 125 -18.90 7.14 -9.17
CA THR A 125 -18.53 5.74 -9.38
C THR A 125 -17.18 5.69 -10.09
N VAL A 126 -16.23 4.97 -9.50
CA VAL A 126 -14.86 4.83 -10.03
C VAL A 126 -14.55 3.36 -10.26
N GLU A 127 -14.12 3.02 -11.47
CA GLU A 127 -13.59 1.71 -11.81
C GLU A 127 -12.09 1.66 -11.49
N VAL A 128 -11.69 0.77 -10.58
CA VAL A 128 -10.27 0.54 -10.28
C VAL A 128 -9.84 -0.80 -10.85
N ARG A 129 -8.78 -0.78 -11.66
CA ARG A 129 -8.19 -1.97 -12.27
C ARG A 129 -6.83 -2.27 -11.68
N ALA A 130 -6.70 -3.43 -11.06
CA ALA A 130 -5.43 -3.98 -10.63
C ALA A 130 -4.80 -4.78 -11.78
N LYS A 131 -3.63 -4.35 -12.25
CA LYS A 131 -2.82 -5.06 -13.26
C LYS A 131 -1.95 -6.10 -12.54
N PRO A 132 -2.22 -7.41 -12.70
CA PRO A 132 -1.41 -8.44 -12.08
C PRO A 132 0.00 -8.45 -12.71
N THR A 133 1.01 -8.28 -11.88
CA THR A 133 2.42 -8.29 -12.27
C THR A 133 3.29 -8.91 -11.18
N ILE A 134 4.61 -8.84 -11.33
CA ILE A 134 5.61 -9.29 -10.36
C ILE A 134 6.48 -8.10 -10.01
N CYS A 135 6.52 -7.73 -8.72
CA CYS A 135 7.41 -6.66 -8.26
C CYS A 135 8.89 -7.10 -8.39
N PRO A 136 9.84 -6.15 -8.48
CA PRO A 136 11.26 -6.47 -8.59
C PRO A 136 11.75 -7.43 -7.50
N ALA A 137 11.34 -7.22 -6.24
CA ALA A 137 11.71 -8.11 -5.14
C ALA A 137 11.26 -9.57 -5.40
N CYS A 138 10.01 -9.81 -5.77
CA CYS A 138 9.54 -11.15 -6.09
C CYS A 138 10.18 -11.72 -7.37
N LYS A 139 10.61 -10.88 -8.32
CA LYS A 139 11.38 -11.35 -9.48
C LYS A 139 12.75 -11.86 -9.03
N ASP A 140 13.46 -11.09 -8.21
CA ASP A 140 14.79 -11.43 -7.70
C ASP A 140 14.75 -12.73 -6.89
N ALA A 141 13.77 -12.85 -5.96
CA ALA A 141 13.62 -14.05 -5.14
C ALA A 141 13.38 -15.31 -5.99
N ARG A 142 12.55 -15.19 -7.03
CA ARG A 142 12.26 -16.30 -7.93
C ARG A 142 13.42 -16.61 -8.88
N GLY A 143 14.32 -15.66 -9.10
CA GLY A 143 15.58 -15.87 -9.80
C GLY A 143 16.66 -16.53 -8.93
N GLY A 144 16.38 -16.81 -7.65
CA GLY A 144 17.35 -17.33 -6.70
C GLY A 144 18.39 -16.30 -6.26
N ASP A 145 18.21 -15.03 -6.61
CA ASP A 145 19.16 -13.98 -6.29
C ASP A 145 18.81 -13.34 -4.95
N TYR A 146 19.83 -13.14 -4.12
CA TYR A 146 19.70 -12.58 -2.78
C TYR A 146 20.83 -11.58 -2.52
N ASN A 147 20.52 -10.57 -1.70
CA ASN A 147 21.48 -9.52 -1.36
C ASN A 147 22.01 -9.64 0.06
N VAL A 148 21.33 -10.41 0.92
CA VAL A 148 21.68 -10.57 2.32
C VAL A 148 21.66 -12.03 2.71
N LEU A 149 22.75 -12.52 3.30
CA LEU A 149 22.84 -13.82 3.96
C LEU A 149 22.80 -13.59 5.47
N LEU A 150 21.77 -14.06 6.16
CA LEU A 150 21.70 -14.01 7.62
C LEU A 150 21.94 -15.41 8.19
N GLN A 151 23.11 -15.61 8.78
CA GLN A 151 23.51 -16.86 9.42
C GLN A 151 23.18 -16.80 10.90
N VAL A 152 22.20 -17.58 11.34
CA VAL A 152 21.82 -17.71 12.75
C VAL A 152 22.48 -18.97 13.31
N ARG A 153 23.21 -18.86 14.42
CA ARG A 153 23.89 -19.97 15.09
C ARG A 153 23.61 -19.98 16.58
N GLY A 154 23.69 -21.14 17.22
CA GLY A 154 23.53 -21.32 18.66
C GLY A 154 22.13 -21.76 19.11
N GLU A 155 21.28 -22.20 18.19
CA GLU A 155 19.98 -22.81 18.52
C GLU A 155 19.52 -23.73 17.38
N LYS A 156 18.75 -24.76 17.72
CA LYS A 156 18.24 -25.74 16.76
C LYS A 156 17.18 -25.12 15.83
N PRO A 157 17.15 -25.49 14.53
CA PRO A 157 16.18 -24.99 13.56
C PRO A 157 14.72 -25.06 14.03
N ALA A 158 14.31 -26.20 14.61
CA ALA A 158 12.95 -26.40 15.11
C ALA A 158 12.51 -25.35 16.15
N LYS A 159 13.43 -24.90 17.02
CA LYS A 159 13.13 -23.89 18.05
C LYS A 159 13.15 -22.49 17.48
N LEU A 160 14.06 -22.20 16.54
CA LEU A 160 14.06 -20.95 15.79
C LEU A 160 12.77 -20.77 14.99
N ALA A 161 12.30 -21.82 14.31
CA ALA A 161 11.04 -21.83 13.58
C ALA A 161 9.87 -21.46 14.48
N LYS A 162 9.78 -22.04 15.68
CA LYS A 162 8.73 -21.72 16.67
C LYS A 162 8.76 -20.26 17.14
N VAL A 163 9.93 -19.66 17.28
CA VAL A 163 10.08 -18.25 17.69
C VAL A 163 9.75 -17.28 16.55
N LEU A 164 10.05 -17.67 15.31
CA LEU A 164 9.91 -16.82 14.13
C LEU A 164 8.57 -16.99 13.42
N SER A 165 7.85 -18.11 13.59
CA SER A 165 6.58 -18.38 12.90
C SER A 165 5.56 -17.23 13.07
N PRO A 166 5.33 -16.65 14.27
CA PRO A 166 4.35 -15.59 14.40
C PRO A 166 4.75 -14.31 13.63
N LEU A 167 6.05 -14.05 13.49
CA LEU A 167 6.56 -12.92 12.72
C LEU A 167 6.39 -13.15 11.21
N LEU A 168 6.66 -14.37 10.74
CA LEU A 168 6.55 -14.72 9.33
C LEU A 168 5.08 -14.76 8.88
N GLU A 169 4.18 -15.28 9.73
CA GLU A 169 2.74 -15.29 9.50
C GLU A 169 2.15 -13.88 9.48
N SER A 170 2.60 -12.99 10.37
CA SER A 170 2.09 -11.61 10.44
C SER A 170 2.70 -10.66 9.41
N SER A 171 3.79 -11.03 8.72
CA SER A 171 4.46 -10.15 7.76
C SER A 171 4.71 -10.85 6.42
N ARG A 172 3.71 -10.75 5.53
CA ARG A 172 3.80 -11.25 4.15
C ARG A 172 5.01 -10.70 3.40
N GLN A 173 5.36 -9.44 3.64
CA GLN A 173 6.55 -8.83 3.05
C GLN A 173 7.85 -9.56 3.47
N LEU A 174 7.99 -9.87 4.78
CA LEU A 174 9.16 -10.59 5.28
C LEU A 174 9.21 -12.01 4.71
N ALA A 175 8.09 -12.74 4.74
CA ALA A 175 8.02 -14.08 4.19
C ALA A 175 8.43 -14.11 2.71
N ASN A 176 7.96 -13.16 1.91
CA ASN A 176 8.31 -13.05 0.49
C ASN A 176 9.74 -12.54 0.22
N SER A 177 10.42 -12.00 1.22
CA SER A 177 11.83 -11.60 1.12
C SER A 177 12.80 -12.76 1.32
N ILE A 178 12.32 -13.87 1.87
CA ILE A 178 13.11 -15.09 2.07
C ILE A 178 13.14 -15.84 0.74
N VAL A 179 14.33 -15.91 0.17
CA VAL A 179 14.61 -16.66 -1.06
C VAL A 179 14.74 -18.14 -0.73
N ASP A 180 15.50 -18.45 0.33
CA ASP A 180 15.73 -19.81 0.79
C ASP A 180 16.09 -19.85 2.28
N ILE A 181 15.94 -21.03 2.88
CA ILE A 181 16.31 -21.34 4.26
C ILE A 181 17.13 -22.63 4.25
N VAL A 182 18.41 -22.54 4.63
CA VAL A 182 19.30 -23.70 4.73
C VAL A 182 19.52 -24.04 6.19
N GLU A 183 19.10 -25.24 6.60
CA GLU A 183 19.21 -25.70 7.99
C GLU A 183 20.51 -26.45 8.25
N TYR A 184 21.08 -26.23 9.44
CA TYR A 184 22.24 -26.93 9.97
C TYR A 184 21.92 -27.46 11.37
N GLY A 185 22.74 -28.38 11.89
CA GLY A 185 22.51 -28.97 13.21
C GLY A 185 22.45 -27.94 14.36
N ASP A 186 23.17 -26.83 14.22
CA ASP A 186 23.32 -25.78 15.25
C ASP A 186 22.77 -24.40 14.81
N GLY A 187 22.02 -24.32 13.71
CA GLY A 187 21.53 -23.05 13.21
C GLY A 187 20.90 -23.08 11.83
N VAL A 188 20.64 -21.89 11.28
CA VAL A 188 19.92 -21.71 10.01
C VAL A 188 20.52 -20.52 9.25
N ASP A 189 20.65 -20.66 7.93
CA ASP A 189 20.97 -19.56 7.01
C ASP A 189 19.71 -19.09 6.28
N PHE A 190 19.39 -17.80 6.41
CA PHE A 190 18.33 -17.15 5.64
C PHE A 190 18.93 -16.37 4.47
N LEU A 191 18.56 -16.74 3.25
CA LEU A 191 18.88 -16.00 2.04
C LEU A 191 17.78 -14.97 1.81
N LEU A 192 18.14 -13.69 1.85
CA LEU A 192 17.19 -12.58 1.92
C LEU A 192 17.44 -11.54 0.83
N LEU A 193 16.35 -10.97 0.32
CA LEU A 193 16.41 -9.91 -0.69
C LEU A 193 16.94 -8.58 -0.16
N ASP A 194 16.70 -8.28 1.12
CA ASP A 194 16.97 -6.96 1.69
C ASP A 194 17.39 -7.00 3.16
N ARG A 195 18.13 -5.96 3.58
CA ARG A 195 18.65 -5.81 4.95
C ARG A 195 17.56 -5.55 5.99
N GLY A 196 16.44 -4.93 5.58
CA GLY A 196 15.32 -4.63 6.47
C GLY A 196 14.69 -5.91 7.00
N SER A 197 14.51 -6.89 6.11
CA SER A 197 14.01 -8.22 6.43
C SER A 197 14.93 -8.97 7.40
N ALA A 198 16.24 -8.94 7.16
CA ALA A 198 17.22 -9.50 8.11
C ALA A 198 17.13 -8.82 9.49
N SER A 199 16.97 -7.49 9.50
CA SER A 199 16.85 -6.71 10.73
C SER A 199 15.58 -7.06 11.52
N LYS A 200 14.47 -7.36 10.85
CA LYS A 200 13.23 -7.84 11.50
C LYS A 200 13.44 -9.17 12.22
N ILE A 201 14.12 -10.14 11.57
CA ILE A 201 14.45 -11.45 12.16
C ILE A 201 15.38 -11.26 13.37
N VAL A 202 16.48 -10.52 13.22
CA VAL A 202 17.42 -10.24 14.32
C VAL A 202 16.70 -9.58 15.50
N ARG A 203 15.83 -8.59 15.24
CA ARG A 203 15.07 -7.90 16.28
C ARG A 203 14.14 -8.85 17.03
N GLN A 204 13.50 -9.78 16.34
CA GLN A 204 12.63 -10.77 16.97
C GLN A 204 13.44 -11.72 17.86
N LEU A 205 14.56 -12.26 17.37
CA LEU A 205 15.43 -13.14 18.16
C LEU A 205 16.03 -12.44 19.39
N ARG A 206 16.36 -11.14 19.29
CA ARG A 206 16.82 -10.31 20.42
C ARG A 206 15.83 -10.22 21.58
N LYS A 207 14.53 -10.48 21.35
CA LYS A 207 13.53 -10.54 22.43
C LYS A 207 13.70 -11.76 23.32
N TYR A 208 14.23 -12.85 22.77
CA TYR A 208 14.33 -14.15 23.43
C TYR A 208 15.77 -14.51 23.83
N TYR A 209 16.76 -13.97 23.13
CA TYR A 209 18.17 -14.32 23.34
C TYR A 209 19.04 -13.07 23.58
N ARG A 210 20.13 -13.25 24.31
CA ARG A 210 21.31 -12.39 24.16
C ARG A 210 22.01 -12.80 22.87
N VAL A 211 22.39 -11.82 22.06
CA VAL A 211 22.94 -12.08 20.72
C VAL A 211 24.22 -11.28 20.48
N ARG A 212 25.15 -11.89 19.73
CA ARG A 212 26.30 -11.21 19.13
C ARG A 212 26.08 -11.17 17.62
N LEU A 213 26.20 -9.98 17.02
CA LEU A 213 25.99 -9.78 15.59
C LEU A 213 27.29 -9.27 14.95
N GLY A 214 27.78 -10.00 13.95
CA GLY A 214 28.83 -9.57 13.03
C GLY A 214 28.24 -9.22 11.66
N ALA A 215 28.93 -8.35 10.92
CA ALA A 215 28.55 -7.99 9.55
C ALA A 215 29.81 -7.95 8.68
N THR A 216 29.77 -8.62 7.54
CA THR A 216 30.80 -8.62 6.51
C THR A 216 30.18 -8.44 5.13
N GLY A 217 31.01 -8.28 4.10
CA GLY A 217 30.56 -8.19 2.72
C GLY A 217 31.27 -9.22 1.86
N GLU A 218 30.55 -9.84 0.93
CA GLU A 218 31.08 -10.78 -0.05
C GLU A 218 30.94 -10.19 -1.46
N ASP A 219 31.99 -10.28 -2.25
CA ASP A 219 32.00 -9.83 -3.64
C ASP A 219 31.39 -10.89 -4.54
N VAL A 220 30.28 -10.56 -5.21
CA VAL A 220 29.49 -11.55 -5.98
C VAL A 220 29.39 -11.23 -7.47
N GLY A 221 30.01 -10.14 -7.91
CA GLY A 221 30.08 -9.79 -9.32
C GLY A 221 30.14 -8.29 -9.56
N ILE A 222 29.73 -7.87 -10.76
CA ILE A 222 29.76 -6.48 -11.20
C ILE A 222 28.37 -6.12 -11.74
N THR A 223 27.84 -4.99 -11.31
CA THR A 223 26.55 -4.43 -11.77
C THR A 223 26.65 -3.97 -13.23
N SER A 224 25.51 -3.81 -13.90
CA SER A 224 25.45 -3.25 -15.27
C SER A 224 26.08 -1.86 -15.42
N ARG A 225 26.32 -1.15 -14.32
CA ARG A 225 27.01 0.14 -14.26
C ARG A 225 28.50 0.04 -13.94
N GLY A 226 29.08 -1.16 -14.01
CA GLY A 226 30.50 -1.39 -13.76
C GLY A 226 30.92 -1.36 -12.27
N ARG A 227 29.98 -1.23 -11.33
CA ARG A 227 30.29 -1.22 -9.89
C ARG A 227 30.29 -2.63 -9.32
N LEU A 228 31.23 -2.93 -8.42
CA LEU A 228 31.29 -4.18 -7.68
C LEU A 228 29.98 -4.41 -6.92
N ARG A 229 29.36 -5.56 -7.14
CA ARG A 229 28.16 -6.00 -6.43
C ARG A 229 28.59 -6.77 -5.20
N ARG A 230 28.21 -6.27 -4.02
CA ARG A 230 28.47 -6.93 -2.73
C ARG A 230 27.19 -7.50 -2.14
N ARG A 231 27.25 -8.73 -1.62
CA ARG A 231 26.25 -9.28 -0.69
C ARG A 231 26.63 -8.92 0.73
N LEU A 232 25.63 -8.62 1.55
CA LEU A 232 25.81 -8.42 2.99
C LEU A 232 25.70 -9.78 3.69
N VAL A 233 26.71 -10.16 4.45
CA VAL A 233 26.67 -11.35 5.30
C VAL A 233 26.55 -10.91 6.74
N LEU A 234 25.53 -11.40 7.44
CA LEU A 234 25.26 -11.14 8.85
C LEU A 234 25.39 -12.44 9.63
N SER A 235 26.35 -12.50 10.56
CA SER A 235 26.54 -13.66 11.43
C SER A 235 25.97 -13.35 12.81
N LEU A 236 24.86 -13.99 13.15
CA LEU A 236 24.14 -13.83 14.41
C LEU A 236 24.35 -15.06 15.30
N HIS A 237 25.12 -14.90 16.37
CA HIS A 237 25.29 -15.93 17.40
C HIS A 237 24.33 -15.68 18.57
N LEU A 238 23.48 -16.66 18.85
CA LEU A 238 22.62 -16.72 20.02
C LEU A 238 23.43 -17.30 21.18
N LEU A 239 23.53 -16.56 22.28
CA LEU A 239 24.38 -16.92 23.42
C LEU A 239 23.57 -17.63 24.51
N GLU A 240 22.72 -16.86 25.19
CA GLU A 240 21.91 -17.34 26.30
C GLU A 240 20.46 -16.90 26.08
N GLU A 241 19.52 -17.76 26.45
CA GLU A 241 18.12 -17.37 26.56
C GLU A 241 17.94 -16.31 27.63
N ARG A 242 17.16 -15.29 27.31
CA ARG A 242 16.68 -14.34 28.29
C ARG A 242 15.65 -15.05 29.14
N ARG A 243 15.95 -15.25 30.43
CA ARG A 243 14.92 -15.63 31.41
C ARG A 243 13.86 -14.53 31.39
N ARG A 244 12.63 -14.92 31.07
CA ARG A 244 11.44 -14.06 31.20
C ARG A 244 11.03 -13.99 32.66
#